data_AF-A0AAD9KZ31-F1
#
_entry.id   AF-A0AAD9KZ31-F1
#
_cell.length_a   1.000
_cell.length_b   1.000
_cell.length_c   1.000
_cell.angle_alpha   90.00
_cell.angle_beta   90.00
_cell.angle_gamma   90.00
#
_symmetry.space_group_name_H-M   'P 1'
#
loop_
_entity.id
_entity.type
_entity.pdbx_description
1 polymer ?
#
loop_
_entity_poly.entity_id
_entity_poly.type
_entity_poly.pdbx_seq_one_letter_code
_entity_poly.pdbx_strand_id
1 'polypeptide(L)'
;MQAKKRYLLLGLSVGLLLLLYHVMSPSSPPADIPVLLLERGDETLFPSLRLSPQRSYVEAEDSRYDGDLHISARQRRAARVKSYTSKQCRMETCFDFSRCQSAAGFKVYVYPVDETEKISPIYEEILQALRNSRYYTSNSSEACLFFLAIDTLDRDKLSQNYVHDLGSKVTSLKLWNGGLNHIVFNLYAGTWPDYAEDDLGFDMGKAILAKASFSTSHYRQGFDISFPLFHKEHPFRGGEEGYLKSNNVPPTKPYTLVFKGKRYLTGIGSETRNSLYHIHNDQDIILLTTCRHGHGWQNVADERCEKDNFEYDK
;
A
#
# COMPACT_ATOMS: atom_id res chain seq x y z
N MET A 1 35.05 -66.98 -11.44
CA MET A 1 35.89 -65.94 -10.77
C MET A 1 36.03 -64.61 -11.54
N GLN A 2 35.27 -64.35 -12.63
CA GLN A 2 35.39 -63.09 -13.40
C GLN A 2 34.40 -61.98 -13.00
N ALA A 3 33.27 -62.30 -12.37
CA ALA A 3 32.28 -61.29 -11.96
C ALA A 3 32.77 -60.39 -10.80
N LYS A 4 33.42 -60.98 -9.77
CA LYS A 4 33.92 -60.24 -8.61
C LYS A 4 34.98 -59.19 -8.97
N LYS A 5 35.80 -59.43 -10.00
CA LYS A 5 36.78 -58.44 -10.50
C LYS A 5 36.13 -57.25 -11.19
N ARG A 6 35.00 -57.44 -11.88
CA ARG A 6 34.27 -56.36 -12.57
C ARG A 6 33.59 -55.40 -11.59
N TYR A 7 32.99 -55.92 -10.53
CA TYR A 7 32.38 -55.07 -9.49
C TYR A 7 33.43 -54.32 -8.66
N LEU A 8 34.62 -54.90 -8.45
CA LEU A 8 35.71 -54.21 -7.76
C LEU A 8 36.23 -53.00 -8.57
N LEU A 9 36.39 -53.18 -9.89
CA LEU A 9 36.80 -52.09 -10.79
C LEU A 9 35.76 -50.97 -10.86
N LEU A 10 34.47 -51.33 -10.86
CA LEU A 10 33.38 -50.35 -10.87
C LEU A 10 33.30 -49.56 -9.56
N GLY A 11 33.54 -50.23 -8.42
CA GLY A 11 33.63 -49.57 -7.12
C GLY A 11 34.81 -48.61 -7.04
N LEU A 12 35.97 -49.00 -7.57
CA LEU A 12 37.16 -48.15 -7.63
C LEU A 12 36.96 -46.93 -8.55
N SER A 13 36.29 -47.09 -9.70
CA SER A 13 36.02 -45.96 -10.60
C SER A 13 35.04 -44.94 -10.01
N VAL A 14 34.02 -45.40 -9.28
CA VAL A 14 33.07 -44.51 -8.58
C VAL A 14 33.77 -43.78 -7.43
N GLY A 15 34.61 -44.48 -6.67
CA GLY A 15 35.41 -43.87 -5.60
C GLY A 15 36.37 -42.80 -6.13
N LEU A 16 37.03 -43.04 -7.26
CA LEU A 16 37.94 -42.07 -7.88
C LEU A 16 37.19 -40.82 -8.39
N LEU A 17 36.00 -40.98 -8.97
CA LEU A 17 35.17 -39.87 -9.43
C LEU A 17 34.68 -38.99 -8.27
N LEU A 18 34.30 -39.58 -7.14
CA LEU A 18 33.92 -38.84 -5.94
C LEU A 18 35.11 -38.08 -5.31
N LEU A 19 36.30 -38.69 -5.33
CA LEU A 19 37.53 -38.03 -4.89
C LEU A 19 37.90 -36.84 -5.78
N LEU A 20 37.80 -37.00 -7.10
CA LEU A 20 38.04 -35.90 -8.04
C LEU A 20 37.03 -34.78 -7.88
N TYR A 21 35.75 -35.09 -7.63
CA TYR A 21 34.73 -34.07 -7.36
C TYR A 21 35.07 -33.24 -6.11
N HIS A 22 35.51 -33.88 -5.02
CA HIS A 22 35.89 -33.17 -3.79
C HIS A 22 37.22 -32.41 -3.90
N VAL A 23 38.17 -32.89 -4.71
CA VAL A 23 39.48 -32.22 -4.91
C VAL A 23 39.36 -31.06 -5.90
N MET A 24 38.44 -31.13 -6.87
CA MET A 24 38.25 -30.10 -7.91
C MET A 24 37.20 -29.05 -7.57
N SER A 25 36.39 -29.23 -6.51
CA SER A 25 35.56 -28.15 -5.97
C SER A 25 36.42 -27.18 -5.16
N PRO A 26 36.66 -25.94 -5.62
CA PRO A 26 37.42 -24.97 -4.83
C PRO A 26 36.54 -24.51 -3.66
N SER A 27 36.91 -24.90 -2.44
CA SER A 27 36.41 -24.27 -1.23
C SER A 27 37.13 -22.93 -1.04
N SER A 28 36.72 -21.90 -1.77
CA SER A 28 37.11 -20.52 -1.44
C SER A 28 36.17 -20.01 -0.34
N PRO A 29 36.67 -19.57 0.83
CA PRO A 29 35.87 -18.74 1.71
C PRO A 29 35.65 -17.37 1.02
N PRO A 30 34.54 -16.65 1.28
CA PRO A 30 34.45 -15.27 0.83
C PRO A 30 35.53 -14.46 1.54
N ALA A 31 36.34 -13.77 0.75
CA ALA A 31 37.28 -12.77 1.25
C ALA A 31 36.49 -11.65 1.94
N ASP A 32 36.83 -11.37 3.20
CA ASP A 32 36.45 -10.13 3.86
C ASP A 32 37.02 -8.94 3.07
N ILE A 33 36.13 -8.17 2.42
CA ILE A 33 36.47 -6.87 1.87
C ILE A 33 36.20 -5.83 2.97
N PRO A 34 37.21 -5.08 3.45
CA PRO A 34 36.98 -4.03 4.43
C PRO A 34 36.35 -2.84 3.69
N VAL A 35 35.04 -2.64 3.86
CA VAL A 35 34.38 -1.42 3.39
C VAL A 35 34.42 -0.38 4.49
N LEU A 36 35.38 0.53 4.29
CA LEU A 36 35.54 1.83 4.92
C LEU A 36 34.20 2.57 5.11
N LEU A 37 34.08 3.21 6.26
CA LEU A 37 33.18 4.31 6.55
C LEU A 37 33.10 5.28 5.36
N LEU A 38 31.95 5.36 4.71
CA LEU A 38 31.53 6.50 3.91
C LEU A 38 30.45 7.24 4.69
N GLU A 39 30.92 8.01 5.67
CA GLU A 39 30.34 9.33 5.88
C GLU A 39 30.55 10.16 4.60
N ARG A 40 29.59 11.05 4.35
CA ARG A 40 29.66 12.22 3.47
C ARG A 40 29.29 11.98 2.01
N GLY A 41 28.33 12.77 1.58
CA GLY A 41 27.61 12.60 0.32
C GLY A 41 28.41 12.97 -0.91
N ASP A 42 28.00 12.36 -2.02
CA ASP A 42 28.23 12.87 -3.37
C ASP A 42 27.04 12.43 -4.24
N GLU A 43 26.20 13.40 -4.62
CA GLU A 43 25.17 13.25 -5.64
C GLU A 43 25.82 13.18 -7.02
N THR A 44 26.29 12.03 -7.52
CA THR A 44 26.60 11.89 -8.97
C THR A 44 26.63 10.45 -9.53
N LEU A 45 26.12 9.43 -8.83
CA LEU A 45 26.20 8.03 -9.30
C LEU A 45 24.85 7.31 -9.39
N PHE A 46 23.90 7.88 -10.14
CA PHE A 46 22.79 7.11 -10.72
C PHE A 46 22.67 7.47 -12.21
N PRO A 47 23.07 6.58 -13.13
CA PRO A 47 22.71 6.75 -14.53
C PRO A 47 21.18 6.70 -14.59
N SER A 48 20.56 7.75 -15.12
CA SER A 48 19.13 7.79 -15.39
C SER A 48 18.68 6.52 -16.11
N LEU A 49 18.02 5.61 -15.37
CA LEU A 49 17.18 4.56 -15.96
C LEU A 49 16.07 5.30 -16.70
N ARG A 50 16.30 5.59 -17.99
CA ARG A 50 15.24 5.96 -18.92
C ARG A 50 14.35 4.74 -19.05
N LEU A 51 13.40 4.58 -18.13
CA LEU A 51 12.23 3.75 -18.34
C LEU A 51 11.53 4.33 -19.57
N SER A 52 11.60 3.61 -20.69
CA SER A 52 10.73 3.86 -21.82
C SER A 52 9.28 3.88 -21.30
N PRO A 53 8.40 4.78 -21.79
CA PRO A 53 7.01 4.77 -21.37
C PRO A 53 6.39 3.47 -21.89
N GLN A 54 6.32 2.45 -21.05
CA GLN A 54 5.51 1.29 -21.34
C GLN A 54 4.07 1.79 -21.42
N ARG A 55 3.42 1.55 -22.56
CA ARG A 55 1.99 1.83 -22.72
C ARG A 55 1.25 1.08 -21.62
N SER A 56 0.53 1.83 -20.77
CA SER A 56 -0.42 1.28 -19.82
C SER A 56 -1.39 0.37 -20.57
N TYR A 57 -1.66 -0.82 -20.04
CA TYR A 57 -2.69 -1.73 -20.57
C TYR A 57 -4.12 -1.20 -20.37
N VAL A 58 -4.27 -0.07 -19.69
CA VAL A 58 -5.53 0.63 -19.46
C VAL A 58 -5.44 2.02 -20.08
N GLU A 59 -6.30 2.29 -21.06
CA GLU A 59 -6.45 3.62 -21.66
C GLU A 59 -7.27 4.52 -20.73
N ALA A 60 -6.91 5.80 -20.64
CA ALA A 60 -7.57 6.78 -19.76
C ALA A 60 -9.08 6.98 -20.07
N GLU A 61 -9.55 6.50 -21.22
CA GLU A 61 -10.94 6.60 -21.64
C GLU A 61 -11.86 5.57 -20.95
N ASP A 62 -11.33 4.41 -20.52
CA ASP A 62 -12.09 3.36 -19.80
C ASP A 62 -12.40 3.72 -18.33
N SER A 63 -11.85 4.84 -17.82
CA SER A 63 -11.98 5.26 -16.42
C SER A 63 -13.22 6.10 -16.12
N ARG A 64 -14.06 6.41 -17.12
CA ARG A 64 -15.28 7.21 -16.92
C ARG A 64 -16.42 6.32 -16.44
N TYR A 65 -16.40 5.93 -15.17
CA TYR A 65 -17.60 5.40 -14.52
C TYR A 65 -18.61 6.52 -14.29
N ASP A 66 -19.79 6.36 -14.89
CA ASP A 66 -20.95 7.25 -14.78
C ASP A 66 -21.67 6.99 -13.45
N GLY A 67 -21.12 7.54 -12.36
CA GLY A 67 -21.62 7.38 -10.99
C GLY A 67 -22.54 8.52 -10.52
N ASP A 68 -23.23 9.22 -11.42
CA ASP A 68 -23.72 10.59 -11.15
C ASP A 68 -25.26 10.78 -11.20
N LEU A 69 -26.06 9.73 -11.02
CA LEU A 69 -27.52 9.83 -11.18
C LEU A 69 -28.31 10.26 -9.93
N HIS A 70 -27.70 10.39 -8.75
CA HIS A 70 -28.45 10.62 -7.49
C HIS A 70 -28.21 11.96 -6.78
N ILE A 71 -27.45 12.89 -7.35
CA ILE A 71 -27.06 14.14 -6.65
C ILE A 71 -27.70 15.38 -7.27
N SER A 72 -28.19 16.30 -6.43
CA SER A 72 -28.77 17.58 -6.87
C SER A 72 -27.74 18.42 -7.67
N ALA A 73 -28.20 19.23 -8.62
CA ALA A 73 -27.31 20.05 -9.46
C ALA A 73 -26.40 20.99 -8.66
N ARG A 74 -26.88 21.49 -7.51
CA ARG A 74 -26.10 22.35 -6.60
C ARG A 74 -24.97 21.59 -5.92
N GLN A 75 -25.25 20.39 -5.41
CA GLN A 75 -24.23 19.53 -4.81
C GLN A 75 -23.21 19.05 -5.85
N ARG A 76 -23.66 18.70 -7.06
CA ARG A 76 -22.75 18.39 -8.19
C ARG A 76 -21.81 19.54 -8.51
N ARG A 77 -22.31 20.78 -8.57
CA ARG A 77 -21.48 21.96 -8.82
C ARG A 77 -20.46 22.19 -7.70
N ALA A 78 -20.88 22.02 -6.44
CA ALA A 78 -19.99 22.16 -5.29
C ALA A 78 -18.89 21.08 -5.26
N ALA A 79 -19.24 19.82 -5.50
CA ALA A 79 -18.28 18.72 -5.60
C ALA A 79 -17.29 18.92 -6.76
N ARG A 80 -17.78 19.37 -7.93
CA ARG A 80 -16.94 19.68 -9.08
C ARG A 80 -15.96 20.83 -8.83
N VAL A 81 -16.40 21.88 -8.12
CA VAL A 81 -15.53 22.99 -7.72
C VAL A 81 -14.47 22.52 -6.72
N LYS A 82 -14.86 21.73 -5.71
CA LYS A 82 -13.92 21.14 -4.74
C LYS A 82 -12.86 20.26 -5.42
N SER A 83 -13.30 19.35 -6.29
CA SER A 83 -12.42 18.47 -7.08
C SER A 83 -11.49 19.28 -8.00
N TYR A 84 -11.98 20.36 -8.60
CA TYR A 84 -11.15 21.24 -9.44
C TYR A 84 -10.07 21.97 -8.62
N THR A 85 -10.41 22.50 -7.45
CA THR A 85 -9.45 23.17 -6.57
C THR A 85 -8.43 22.19 -6.00
N SER A 86 -8.84 20.98 -5.60
CA SER A 86 -7.91 19.97 -5.10
C SER A 86 -6.93 19.50 -6.19
N LYS A 87 -7.40 19.27 -7.43
CA LYS A 87 -6.58 18.84 -8.58
C LYS A 87 -5.49 19.82 -9.00
N GLN A 88 -5.55 21.08 -8.55
CA GLN A 88 -4.53 22.09 -8.84
C GLN A 88 -3.43 22.20 -7.77
N CYS A 89 -3.55 21.47 -6.67
CA CYS A 89 -2.53 21.50 -5.63
C CYS A 89 -1.24 20.83 -6.06
N ARG A 90 -0.16 21.59 -5.92
CA ARG A 90 1.23 21.16 -6.02
C ARG A 90 1.96 21.63 -4.77
N MET A 91 3.19 21.15 -4.57
CA MET A 91 3.99 21.58 -3.43
C MET A 91 4.19 23.10 -3.44
N GLU A 92 4.33 23.73 -4.60
CA GLU A 92 4.57 25.17 -4.70
C GLU A 92 3.33 26.03 -4.41
N THR A 93 2.13 25.46 -4.52
CA THR A 93 0.86 26.21 -4.45
C THR A 93 0.05 25.92 -3.19
N CYS A 94 0.17 24.71 -2.65
CA CYS A 94 -0.62 24.22 -1.53
C CYS A 94 0.22 23.79 -0.32
N PHE A 95 1.53 23.99 -0.35
CA PHE A 95 2.42 23.72 0.78
C PHE A 95 3.23 24.96 1.14
N ASP A 96 3.33 25.25 2.43
CA ASP A 96 4.15 26.34 2.96
C ASP A 96 5.48 25.79 3.48
N PHE A 97 6.51 25.95 2.65
CA PHE A 97 7.88 25.53 2.96
C PHE A 97 8.53 26.35 4.07
N SER A 98 8.08 27.59 4.34
CA SER A 98 8.71 28.47 5.32
C SER A 98 8.63 27.87 6.74
N ARG A 99 7.56 27.13 7.02
CA ARG A 99 7.35 26.41 8.30
C ARG A 99 8.36 25.28 8.54
N CYS A 100 9.00 24.80 7.49
CA CYS A 100 9.88 23.63 7.52
C CYS A 100 11.36 24.00 7.57
N GLN A 101 11.68 25.30 7.46
CA GLN A 101 13.05 25.83 7.47
C GLN A 101 13.50 26.28 8.87
N SER A 102 12.84 25.79 9.92
CA SER A 102 13.15 26.20 11.30
C SER A 102 14.54 25.72 11.73
N ALA A 103 15.23 26.51 12.56
CA ALA A 103 16.50 26.11 13.17
C ALA A 103 16.36 24.87 14.08
N ALA A 104 15.16 24.61 14.60
CA ALA A 104 14.83 23.41 15.38
C ALA A 104 14.66 22.14 14.51
N GLY A 105 14.82 22.27 13.19
CA GLY A 105 14.69 21.20 12.22
C GLY A 105 13.25 20.91 11.82
N PHE A 106 13.06 19.78 11.15
CA PHE A 106 11.74 19.32 10.72
C PHE A 106 10.93 18.77 11.89
N LYS A 107 9.75 19.33 12.11
CA LYS A 107 8.87 18.95 13.22
C LYS A 107 7.45 18.66 12.76
N VAL A 108 6.78 17.76 13.46
CA VAL A 108 5.39 17.37 13.21
C VAL A 108 4.54 17.56 14.45
N TYR A 109 3.34 18.09 14.26
CA TYR A 109 2.35 18.28 15.31
C TYR A 109 1.16 17.35 15.07
N VAL A 110 0.77 16.64 16.11
CA VAL A 110 -0.43 15.80 16.13
C VAL A 110 -1.45 16.49 17.02
N TYR A 111 -2.68 16.67 16.52
CA TYR A 111 -3.76 17.27 17.31
C TYR A 111 -4.01 16.44 18.59
N PRO A 112 -4.50 17.08 19.67
CA PRO A 112 -4.98 16.35 20.83
C PRO A 112 -6.19 15.49 20.43
N VAL A 113 -6.27 14.27 20.99
CA VAL A 113 -7.43 13.40 20.82
C VAL A 113 -8.59 13.98 21.63
N ASP A 114 -9.76 14.05 21.01
CA ASP A 114 -11.01 14.31 21.73
C ASP A 114 -11.48 12.99 22.37
N GLU A 115 -11.60 12.96 23.70
CA GLU A 115 -12.01 11.75 24.44
C GLU A 115 -13.42 11.27 24.08
N THR A 116 -14.24 12.12 23.46
CA THR A 116 -15.58 11.75 23.00
C THR A 116 -15.58 11.03 21.65
N GLU A 117 -14.48 11.09 20.91
CA GLU A 117 -14.34 10.53 19.58
C GLU A 117 -13.71 9.14 19.62
N LYS A 118 -14.32 8.19 18.92
CA LYS A 118 -13.77 6.85 18.77
C LYS A 118 -12.70 6.85 17.68
N ILE A 119 -11.51 6.37 18.02
CA ILE A 119 -10.40 6.16 17.08
C ILE A 119 -10.25 4.65 16.80
N SER A 120 -10.10 4.27 15.54
CA SER A 120 -9.84 2.86 15.18
C SER A 120 -8.43 2.44 15.60
N PRO A 121 -8.19 1.14 15.89
CA PRO A 121 -6.88 0.66 16.32
C PRO A 121 -5.75 1.04 15.35
N ILE A 122 -5.98 0.92 14.03
CA ILE A 122 -4.98 1.26 13.01
C ILE A 122 -4.67 2.76 13.02
N TYR A 123 -5.68 3.63 13.19
CA TYR A 123 -5.42 5.07 13.22
C TYR A 123 -4.68 5.48 14.50
N GLU A 124 -5.03 4.87 15.64
CA GLU A 124 -4.32 5.08 16.89
C GLU A 124 -2.84 4.68 16.77
N GLU A 125 -2.55 3.55 16.12
CA GLU A 125 -1.18 3.15 15.80
C GLU A 125 -0.45 4.20 14.95
N ILE A 126 -1.08 4.75 13.91
CA ILE A 126 -0.49 5.83 13.10
C ILE A 126 -0.17 7.05 13.97
N LEU A 127 -1.10 7.49 14.82
CA LEU A 127 -0.88 8.62 15.72
C LEU A 127 0.24 8.35 16.73
N GLN A 128 0.32 7.13 17.26
CA GLN A 128 1.38 6.71 18.16
C GLN A 128 2.74 6.66 17.47
N ALA A 129 2.82 6.16 16.24
CA ALA A 129 4.07 6.17 15.46
C ALA A 129 4.57 7.61 15.24
N LEU A 130 3.66 8.54 14.92
CA LEU A 130 3.98 9.96 14.76
C LEU A 130 4.47 10.60 16.06
N ARG A 131 3.75 10.38 17.18
CA ARG A 131 4.10 10.91 18.50
C ARG A 131 5.41 10.36 19.05
N ASN A 132 5.71 9.09 18.80
CA ASN A 132 6.95 8.45 19.22
C ASN A 132 8.15 8.80 18.33
N SER A 133 7.94 9.49 17.21
CA SER A 133 9.02 9.87 16.31
C SER A 133 9.87 11.02 16.89
N ARG A 134 11.14 11.08 16.51
CA ARG A 134 12.05 12.21 16.84
C ARG A 134 11.59 13.57 16.28
N TYR A 135 10.66 13.54 15.33
CA TYR A 135 10.13 14.73 14.68
C TYR A 135 8.95 15.32 15.45
N TYR A 136 8.34 14.60 16.39
CA TYR A 136 7.21 15.09 17.15
C TYR A 136 7.55 16.37 17.94
N THR A 137 6.59 17.29 18.01
CA THR A 137 6.58 18.43 18.93
C THR A 137 5.18 18.66 19.49
N SER A 138 5.11 19.07 20.75
CA SER A 138 3.86 19.55 21.38
C SER A 138 3.57 21.02 21.07
N ASN A 139 4.55 21.77 20.53
CA ASN A 139 4.39 23.16 20.15
C ASN A 139 4.01 23.29 18.66
N SER A 140 2.77 23.67 18.38
CA SER A 140 2.27 23.82 17.02
C SER A 140 2.94 24.95 16.22
N SER A 141 3.56 25.94 16.88
CA SER A 141 4.27 27.03 16.21
C SER A 141 5.57 26.58 15.55
N GLU A 142 6.19 25.50 16.07
CA GLU A 142 7.44 24.95 15.55
C GLU A 142 7.23 23.88 14.47
N ALA A 143 5.99 23.40 14.31
CA ALA A 143 5.68 22.30 13.41
C ALA A 143 5.61 22.73 11.95
N CYS A 144 6.23 21.90 11.10
CA CYS A 144 6.12 21.95 9.64
C CYS A 144 4.84 21.27 9.17
N LEU A 145 4.55 20.06 9.67
CA LEU A 145 3.39 19.26 9.28
C LEU A 145 2.39 19.07 10.41
N PHE A 146 1.13 18.89 10.02
CA PHE A 146 -0.01 18.73 10.92
C PHE A 146 -0.77 17.44 10.62
N PHE A 147 -1.08 16.70 11.66
CA PHE A 147 -1.82 15.44 11.57
C PHE A 147 -3.05 15.49 12.46
N LEU A 148 -4.22 15.29 11.85
CA LEU A 148 -5.49 15.25 12.57
C LEU A 148 -5.49 14.12 13.61
N ALA A 149 -6.22 14.32 14.70
CA ALA A 149 -6.54 13.26 15.66
C ALA A 149 -8.02 12.88 15.55
N ILE A 150 -8.53 12.87 14.31
CA ILE A 150 -9.89 12.47 13.94
C ILE A 150 -9.73 11.37 12.91
N ASP A 151 -10.38 10.22 13.12
CA ASP A 151 -10.19 9.06 12.25
C ASP A 151 -10.81 9.28 10.84
N THR A 152 -9.93 9.42 9.85
CA THR A 152 -10.28 9.59 8.44
C THR A 152 -10.03 8.35 7.59
N LEU A 153 -9.58 7.24 8.20
CA LEU A 153 -9.11 6.07 7.46
C LEU A 153 -10.20 5.42 6.62
N ASP A 154 -11.40 5.32 7.17
CA ASP A 154 -12.49 4.55 6.60
C ASP A 154 -13.68 5.44 6.26
N ARG A 155 -13.97 5.61 4.97
CA ARG A 155 -15.08 6.43 4.47
C ARG A 155 -16.25 5.60 3.95
N ASP A 156 -16.29 4.31 4.28
CA ASP A 156 -17.48 3.49 4.11
C ASP A 156 -18.51 3.82 5.20
N LYS A 157 -19.69 4.32 4.82
CA LYS A 157 -20.78 4.66 5.75
C LYS A 157 -21.30 3.45 6.54
N LEU A 158 -21.07 2.24 6.04
CA LEU A 158 -21.45 0.99 6.72
C LEU A 158 -20.41 0.54 7.74
N SER A 159 -19.23 1.15 7.74
CA SER A 159 -18.16 0.80 8.68
C SER A 159 -18.46 1.28 10.09
N GLN A 160 -18.12 0.44 11.07
CA GLN A 160 -18.15 0.80 12.49
C GLN A 160 -17.11 1.86 12.88
N ASN A 161 -16.16 2.14 11.98
CA ASN A 161 -15.13 3.17 12.16
C ASN A 161 -15.46 4.45 11.36
N TYR A 162 -16.64 4.51 10.73
CA TYR A 162 -17.06 5.70 10.00
C TYR A 162 -17.30 6.86 10.96
N VAL A 163 -16.57 7.96 10.74
CA VAL A 163 -16.74 9.19 11.53
C VAL A 163 -17.77 10.09 10.84
N HIS A 164 -18.91 10.26 11.50
CA HIS A 164 -19.97 11.20 11.09
C HIS A 164 -19.58 12.66 11.33
N ASP A 165 -20.19 13.56 10.56
CA ASP A 165 -20.01 15.02 10.65
C ASP A 165 -18.55 15.49 10.58
N LEU A 166 -17.70 14.72 9.88
CA LEU A 166 -16.26 14.96 9.77
C LEU A 166 -15.95 16.38 9.30
N GLY A 167 -16.70 16.92 8.33
CA GLY A 167 -16.49 18.28 7.85
C GLY A 167 -16.66 19.36 8.91
N SER A 168 -17.68 19.25 9.76
CA SER A 168 -17.90 20.18 10.87
C SER A 168 -16.78 20.05 11.92
N LYS A 169 -16.37 18.81 12.23
CA LYS A 169 -15.28 18.52 13.18
C LYS A 169 -13.94 19.06 12.69
N VAL A 170 -13.62 18.91 11.41
CA VAL A 170 -12.36 19.43 10.85
C VAL A 170 -12.38 20.95 10.77
N THR A 171 -13.50 21.55 10.34
CA THR A 171 -13.59 23.01 10.18
C THR A 171 -13.58 23.74 11.52
N SER A 172 -13.98 23.09 12.62
CA SER A 172 -13.90 23.67 13.97
C SER A 172 -12.46 23.69 14.54
N LEU A 173 -11.53 22.93 13.95
CA LEU A 173 -10.13 22.92 14.36
C LEU A 173 -9.47 24.25 14.03
N LYS A 174 -9.05 24.98 15.07
CA LYS A 174 -8.43 26.31 14.95
C LYS A 174 -7.22 26.35 14.00
N LEU A 175 -6.45 25.25 13.95
CA LEU A 175 -5.21 25.18 13.19
C LEU A 175 -5.42 24.63 11.75
N TRP A 176 -6.63 24.22 11.36
CA TRP A 176 -6.88 23.56 10.07
C TRP A 176 -6.42 24.38 8.87
N ASN A 177 -6.61 25.70 8.91
CA ASN A 177 -6.10 26.66 7.91
C ASN A 177 -6.32 26.22 6.45
N GLY A 178 -7.52 25.71 6.16
CA GLY A 178 -7.88 25.21 4.83
C GLY A 178 -7.01 24.05 4.33
N GLY A 179 -6.41 23.27 5.24
CA GLY A 179 -5.58 22.10 4.96
C GLY A 179 -4.11 22.40 4.69
N LEU A 180 -3.64 23.65 4.78
CA LEU A 180 -2.25 23.99 4.50
C LEU A 180 -1.29 23.22 5.43
N ASN A 181 -0.32 22.49 4.86
CA ASN A 181 0.63 21.60 5.54
C ASN A 181 0.00 20.45 6.37
N HIS A 182 -1.29 20.15 6.16
CA HIS A 182 -1.94 19.02 6.82
C HIS A 182 -1.79 17.75 6.00
N ILE A 183 -1.64 16.61 6.67
CA ILE A 183 -1.72 15.28 6.06
C ILE A 183 -2.98 14.60 6.57
N VAL A 184 -3.78 14.09 5.63
CA VAL A 184 -5.00 13.31 5.88
C VAL A 184 -4.76 11.89 5.39
N PHE A 185 -5.18 10.90 6.16
CA PHE A 185 -5.04 9.49 5.78
C PHE A 185 -6.37 8.91 5.31
N ASN A 186 -6.36 8.11 4.25
CA ASN A 186 -7.50 7.32 3.83
C ASN A 186 -7.06 5.94 3.33
N LEU A 187 -7.39 4.89 4.07
CA LEU A 187 -7.03 3.51 3.69
C LEU A 187 -8.17 2.81 2.98
N TYR A 188 -9.41 3.12 3.36
CA TYR A 188 -10.61 2.48 2.85
C TYR A 188 -11.51 3.53 2.18
N ALA A 189 -11.58 3.45 0.86
CA ALA A 189 -12.37 4.34 0.02
C ALA A 189 -13.81 3.84 -0.18
N GLY A 190 -14.36 3.07 0.76
CA GLY A 190 -15.70 2.47 0.63
C GLY A 190 -15.70 1.01 0.17
N THR A 191 -16.90 0.43 0.12
CA THR A 191 -17.15 -0.93 -0.35
C THR A 191 -18.05 -0.88 -1.57
N TRP A 192 -17.89 -1.83 -2.50
CA TRP A 192 -18.77 -1.97 -3.65
C TRP A 192 -20.26 -1.98 -3.23
N PRO A 193 -21.17 -1.33 -4.00
CA PRO A 193 -20.90 -0.55 -5.21
C PRO A 193 -20.46 0.90 -4.95
N ASP A 194 -20.50 1.34 -3.69
CA ASP A 194 -20.42 2.73 -3.27
C ASP A 194 -18.99 3.15 -2.85
N TYR A 195 -18.01 2.99 -3.74
CA TYR A 195 -16.67 3.51 -3.48
C TYR A 195 -16.69 5.05 -3.46
N ALA A 196 -16.34 5.63 -2.32
CA ALA A 196 -16.11 7.05 -2.11
C ALA A 196 -14.69 7.42 -2.57
N GLU A 197 -14.42 7.33 -3.88
CA GLU A 197 -13.09 7.63 -4.43
C GLU A 197 -12.69 9.10 -4.27
N ASP A 198 -13.66 9.99 -4.40
CA ASP A 198 -13.50 11.45 -4.43
C ASP A 198 -14.05 12.18 -3.21
N ASP A 199 -14.85 11.50 -2.38
CA ASP A 199 -15.56 12.13 -1.27
C ASP A 199 -15.06 11.58 0.06
N LEU A 200 -14.15 12.32 0.70
CA LEU A 200 -13.73 12.05 2.07
C LEU A 200 -14.80 12.42 3.11
N GLY A 201 -15.95 12.96 2.68
CA GLY A 201 -17.00 13.49 3.55
C GLY A 201 -16.70 14.88 4.10
N PHE A 202 -15.64 15.54 3.62
CA PHE A 202 -15.28 16.92 3.95
C PHE A 202 -14.41 17.58 2.89
N ASP A 203 -14.24 18.91 2.99
CA ASP A 203 -13.33 19.65 2.13
C ASP A 203 -11.90 19.61 2.70
N MET A 204 -11.05 18.81 2.07
CA MET A 204 -9.63 18.68 2.41
C MET A 204 -8.78 19.90 2.02
N GLY A 205 -9.32 20.81 1.19
CA GLY A 205 -8.63 22.01 0.74
C GLY A 205 -7.22 21.74 0.20
N LYS A 206 -6.22 22.30 0.87
CA LYS A 206 -4.78 22.22 0.54
C LYS A 206 -4.06 21.06 1.22
N ALA A 207 -4.76 20.18 1.92
CA ALA A 207 -4.12 19.06 2.61
C ALA A 207 -3.53 18.05 1.63
N ILE A 208 -2.42 17.45 2.02
CA ILE A 208 -1.83 16.27 1.37
C ILE A 208 -2.67 15.06 1.76
N LEU A 209 -3.03 14.23 0.78
CA LEU A 209 -3.74 12.99 1.02
C LEU A 209 -2.76 11.82 0.95
N ALA A 210 -2.70 11.05 2.03
CA ALA A 210 -2.05 9.76 2.08
C ALA A 210 -3.12 8.67 1.88
N LYS A 211 -3.18 8.07 0.69
CA LYS A 211 -4.23 7.11 0.31
C LYS A 211 -3.65 5.77 -0.12
N ALA A 212 -4.34 4.69 0.23
CA ALA A 212 -3.95 3.34 -0.16
C ALA A 212 -4.27 2.95 -1.60
N SER A 213 -5.35 3.50 -2.14
CA SER A 213 -5.76 3.27 -3.52
C SER A 213 -6.13 4.60 -4.13
N PHE A 214 -5.30 5.10 -5.03
CA PHE A 214 -5.64 6.26 -5.83
C PHE A 214 -6.15 5.84 -7.20
N SER A 215 -7.21 6.50 -7.65
CA SER A 215 -7.45 6.61 -9.08
C SER A 215 -6.38 7.51 -9.72
N THR A 216 -5.87 7.10 -10.88
CA THR A 216 -4.84 7.84 -11.64
C THR A 216 -5.30 9.26 -12.01
N SER A 217 -6.61 9.49 -12.14
CA SER A 217 -7.19 10.81 -12.45
C SER A 217 -7.31 11.74 -11.24
N HIS A 218 -7.04 11.26 -10.03
CA HIS A 218 -7.19 12.01 -8.77
C HIS A 218 -5.92 12.07 -7.94
N TYR A 219 -4.94 11.20 -8.21
CA TYR A 219 -3.62 11.29 -7.61
C TYR A 219 -2.89 12.57 -8.02
N ARG A 220 -2.57 13.43 -7.05
CA ARG A 220 -1.77 14.64 -7.30
C ARG A 220 -0.30 14.29 -7.22
N GLN A 221 0.27 13.91 -8.36
CA GLN A 221 1.67 13.47 -8.45
C GLN A 221 2.64 14.51 -7.86
N GLY A 222 3.50 14.04 -6.95
CA GLY A 222 4.48 14.87 -6.25
C GLY A 222 3.90 15.69 -5.10
N PHE A 223 2.61 15.55 -4.79
CA PHE A 223 1.95 16.21 -3.68
C PHE A 223 1.29 15.20 -2.74
N ASP A 224 0.50 14.27 -3.28
CA ASP A 224 -0.12 13.17 -2.53
C ASP A 224 0.84 12.01 -2.29
N ILE A 225 0.52 11.20 -1.29
CA ILE A 225 1.35 10.08 -0.84
C ILE A 225 0.62 8.76 -1.11
N SER A 226 1.15 7.95 -2.02
CA SER A 226 0.76 6.54 -2.13
C SER A 226 1.20 5.81 -0.87
N PHE A 227 0.23 5.38 -0.06
CA PHE A 227 0.46 4.87 1.28
C PHE A 227 0.03 3.40 1.36
N PRO A 228 0.78 2.49 1.99
CA PRO A 228 0.40 1.08 2.00
C PRO A 228 -0.91 0.84 2.76
N LEU A 229 -1.71 -0.14 2.29
CA LEU A 229 -2.86 -0.64 3.02
C LEU A 229 -2.40 -1.59 4.14
N PHE A 230 -2.68 -1.23 5.38
CA PHE A 230 -2.40 -2.09 6.54
C PHE A 230 -3.60 -2.95 6.89
N HIS A 231 -3.36 -4.25 7.04
CA HIS A 231 -4.34 -5.19 7.58
C HIS A 231 -4.47 -4.97 9.11
N LYS A 232 -5.62 -5.28 9.71
CA LYS A 232 -5.89 -5.02 11.14
C LYS A 232 -4.97 -5.82 12.08
N GLU A 233 -4.49 -6.96 11.62
CA GLU A 233 -3.60 -7.89 12.30
C GLU A 233 -2.12 -7.59 11.99
N HIS A 234 -1.84 -6.55 11.21
CA HIS A 234 -0.47 -6.14 10.97
C HIS A 234 0.15 -5.63 12.28
N PRO A 235 1.31 -6.13 12.70
CA PRO A 235 1.91 -5.72 13.97
C PRO A 235 2.33 -4.25 13.91
N PHE A 236 2.10 -3.52 15.01
CA PHE A 236 2.42 -2.09 15.13
C PHE A 236 3.91 -1.76 14.92
N ARG A 237 4.79 -2.61 15.47
CA ARG A 237 6.24 -2.56 15.26
C ARG A 237 6.68 -3.86 14.63
N GLY A 238 7.80 -3.82 13.91
CA GLY A 238 8.36 -4.99 13.23
C GLY A 238 8.36 -6.22 14.13
N GLY A 239 7.94 -7.35 13.54
CA GLY A 239 8.04 -8.67 14.15
C GLY A 239 9.39 -9.30 13.83
N GLU A 240 9.39 -10.62 13.60
CA GLU A 240 10.57 -11.28 13.07
C GLU A 240 10.99 -10.65 11.73
N GLU A 241 12.31 -10.63 11.48
CA GLU A 241 12.84 -10.19 10.19
C GLU A 241 12.10 -10.90 9.06
N GLY A 242 11.58 -10.13 8.10
CA GLY A 242 11.03 -10.72 6.89
C GLY A 242 12.10 -11.55 6.17
N TYR A 243 11.67 -12.53 5.40
CA TYR A 243 12.57 -13.41 4.64
C TYR A 243 13.42 -12.69 3.56
N LEU A 244 13.15 -11.41 3.31
CA LEU A 244 13.90 -10.59 2.37
C LEU A 244 15.23 -10.12 2.99
N LYS A 245 16.24 -11.00 2.96
CA LYS A 245 17.58 -10.73 3.51
C LYS A 245 18.45 -9.85 2.58
N SER A 246 18.10 -9.73 1.31
CA SER A 246 18.79 -8.88 0.34
C SER A 246 17.84 -8.31 -0.72
N ASN A 247 18.14 -7.11 -1.22
CA ASN A 247 17.48 -6.52 -2.38
C ASN A 247 17.98 -7.19 -3.67
N ASN A 248 17.54 -8.43 -3.93
CA ASN A 248 17.76 -9.05 -5.22
C ASN A 248 16.75 -8.45 -6.20
N VAL A 249 17.21 -7.61 -7.12
CA VAL A 249 16.40 -7.12 -8.24
C VAL A 249 16.99 -7.68 -9.55
N PRO A 250 16.24 -8.50 -10.31
CA PRO A 250 14.89 -8.96 -10.01
C PRO A 250 14.86 -9.99 -8.88
N PRO A 251 13.78 -10.04 -8.07
CA PRO A 251 13.66 -11.03 -7.00
C PRO A 251 13.69 -12.43 -7.59
N THR A 252 14.59 -13.30 -7.13
CA THR A 252 14.52 -14.74 -7.39
C THR A 252 13.42 -15.36 -6.51
N LYS A 253 12.18 -14.95 -6.77
CA LYS A 253 11.01 -15.53 -6.10
C LYS A 253 10.50 -16.68 -6.95
N PRO A 254 10.07 -17.79 -6.34
CA PRO A 254 9.45 -18.90 -7.07
C PRO A 254 8.08 -18.51 -7.65
N TYR A 255 7.49 -17.41 -7.19
CA TYR A 255 6.19 -16.92 -7.63
C TYR A 255 6.33 -15.72 -8.56
N THR A 256 5.78 -15.86 -9.77
CA THR A 256 5.60 -14.82 -10.78
C THR A 256 4.43 -13.90 -10.41
N LEU A 257 3.32 -14.46 -9.92
CA LEU A 257 2.11 -13.71 -9.55
C LEU A 257 1.44 -14.35 -8.34
N VAL A 258 1.08 -13.54 -7.35
CA VAL A 258 0.26 -13.99 -6.21
C VAL A 258 -0.89 -13.01 -6.00
N PHE A 259 -2.10 -13.53 -5.89
CA PHE A 259 -3.30 -12.78 -5.55
C PHE A 259 -4.06 -13.49 -4.44
N LYS A 260 -4.47 -12.74 -3.42
CA LYS A 260 -5.43 -13.19 -2.41
C LYS A 260 -6.54 -12.15 -2.31
N GLY A 261 -7.78 -12.48 -2.69
CA GLY A 261 -8.88 -11.51 -2.69
C GLY A 261 -10.29 -12.08 -2.87
N LYS A 262 -11.28 -11.19 -3.05
CA LYS A 262 -12.69 -11.56 -3.23
C LYS A 262 -13.05 -11.80 -4.69
N ARG A 263 -13.69 -12.92 -5.01
CA ARG A 263 -14.34 -13.23 -6.29
C ARG A 263 -15.83 -12.88 -6.19
N TYR A 264 -16.27 -11.91 -6.97
CA TYR A 264 -17.68 -11.52 -7.00
C TYR A 264 -18.43 -12.50 -7.89
N LEU A 265 -19.45 -13.16 -7.34
CA LEU A 265 -20.28 -14.12 -8.07
C LEU A 265 -21.28 -13.44 -9.00
N THR A 266 -21.62 -12.19 -8.70
CA THR A 266 -22.56 -11.36 -9.44
C THR A 266 -22.07 -9.91 -9.49
N GLY A 267 -22.69 -9.09 -10.35
CA GLY A 267 -22.37 -7.66 -10.47
C GLY A 267 -21.21 -7.36 -11.42
N ILE A 268 -20.91 -6.07 -11.58
CA ILE A 268 -19.90 -5.59 -12.52
C ILE A 268 -18.51 -6.07 -12.10
N GLY A 269 -17.75 -6.63 -13.05
CA GLY A 269 -16.42 -7.19 -12.80
C GLY A 269 -16.42 -8.63 -12.26
N SER A 270 -17.60 -9.24 -12.05
CA SER A 270 -17.71 -10.66 -11.69
C SER A 270 -17.07 -11.55 -12.75
N GLU A 271 -17.39 -11.38 -14.04
CA GLU A 271 -16.82 -12.16 -15.15
C GLU A 271 -15.28 -12.09 -15.20
N THR A 272 -14.72 -10.89 -15.08
CA THR A 272 -13.26 -10.68 -15.08
C THR A 272 -12.60 -11.40 -13.91
N ARG A 273 -13.13 -11.23 -12.70
CA ARG A 273 -12.61 -11.92 -11.49
C ARG A 273 -12.82 -13.43 -11.56
N ASN A 274 -13.92 -13.85 -12.16
CA ASN A 274 -14.26 -15.25 -12.36
C ASN A 274 -13.31 -15.92 -13.35
N SER A 275 -12.75 -15.16 -14.30
CA SER A 275 -11.77 -15.63 -15.29
C SER A 275 -10.36 -15.76 -14.72
N LEU A 276 -10.02 -15.02 -13.65
CA LEU A 276 -8.65 -15.01 -13.10
C LEU A 276 -8.17 -16.42 -12.73
N TYR A 277 -9.01 -17.29 -12.19
CA TYR A 277 -8.56 -18.64 -11.82
C TYR A 277 -7.93 -19.43 -12.97
N HIS A 278 -8.25 -19.13 -14.24
CA HIS A 278 -7.72 -19.87 -15.38
C HIS A 278 -6.22 -19.73 -15.55
N ILE A 279 -5.61 -18.68 -14.97
CA ILE A 279 -4.16 -18.50 -14.98
C ILE A 279 -3.48 -19.09 -13.73
N HIS A 280 -4.25 -19.60 -12.76
CA HIS A 280 -3.70 -20.28 -11.60
C HIS A 280 -3.10 -21.64 -12.00
N ASN A 281 -1.87 -21.90 -11.57
CA ASN A 281 -1.14 -23.12 -11.96
C ASN A 281 -0.49 -23.88 -10.80
N ASP A 282 -0.77 -23.51 -9.55
CA ASP A 282 -0.20 -24.12 -8.34
C ASP A 282 1.35 -24.15 -8.29
N GLN A 283 2.02 -23.37 -9.14
CA GLN A 283 3.49 -23.33 -9.25
C GLN A 283 4.00 -21.92 -8.97
N ASP A 284 3.92 -21.04 -9.96
CA ASP A 284 4.43 -19.67 -9.89
C ASP A 284 3.31 -18.61 -10.02
N ILE A 285 2.09 -19.01 -10.40
CA ILE A 285 0.90 -18.15 -10.41
C ILE A 285 -0.13 -18.70 -9.42
N ILE A 286 -0.23 -18.07 -8.26
CA ILE A 286 -1.11 -18.48 -7.15
C ILE A 286 -2.26 -17.49 -7.00
N LEU A 287 -3.50 -17.95 -7.17
CA LEU A 287 -4.70 -17.13 -7.03
C LEU A 287 -5.64 -17.73 -5.99
N LEU A 288 -5.62 -17.16 -4.79
CA LEU A 288 -6.48 -17.55 -3.69
C LEU A 288 -7.68 -16.61 -3.65
N THR A 289 -8.89 -17.13 -3.88
CA THR A 289 -10.09 -16.28 -3.90
C THR A 289 -11.16 -16.76 -2.95
N THR A 290 -11.91 -15.83 -2.34
CA THR A 290 -13.11 -16.16 -1.57
C THR A 290 -14.35 -15.61 -2.28
N CYS A 291 -15.42 -16.40 -2.29
CA CYS A 291 -16.71 -15.94 -2.80
C CYS A 291 -17.60 -15.34 -1.70
N ARG A 292 -17.11 -15.23 -0.45
CA ARG A 292 -17.81 -14.59 0.67
C ARG A 292 -17.86 -13.07 0.46
N HIS A 293 -18.89 -12.61 -0.24
CA HIS A 293 -19.08 -11.18 -0.53
C HIS A 293 -20.54 -10.74 -0.39
N GLY A 294 -20.79 -9.76 0.47
CA GLY A 294 -22.14 -9.22 0.72
C GLY A 294 -23.06 -10.19 1.46
N HIS A 295 -24.31 -9.78 1.63
CA HIS A 295 -25.38 -10.65 2.13
C HIS A 295 -25.96 -11.48 0.97
N GLY A 296 -26.07 -12.80 1.14
CA GLY A 296 -26.69 -13.68 0.13
C GLY A 296 -25.74 -14.29 -0.89
N TRP A 297 -24.42 -14.22 -0.70
CA TRP A 297 -23.45 -14.95 -1.54
C TRP A 297 -23.73 -16.45 -1.57
N GLN A 298 -24.27 -17.01 -0.48
CA GLN A 298 -24.68 -18.41 -0.40
C GLN A 298 -25.76 -18.77 -1.42
N ASN A 299 -26.63 -17.82 -1.77
CA ASN A 299 -27.75 -18.05 -2.69
C ASN A 299 -27.30 -18.12 -4.16
N VAL A 300 -26.10 -17.59 -4.45
CA VAL A 300 -25.52 -17.52 -5.79
C VAL A 300 -24.19 -18.27 -5.89
N ALA A 301 -23.87 -19.07 -4.88
CA ALA A 301 -22.66 -19.86 -4.81
C ALA A 301 -22.62 -20.88 -5.95
N ASP A 302 -21.51 -20.90 -6.69
CA ASP A 302 -21.24 -21.92 -7.70
C ASP A 302 -20.49 -23.11 -7.08
N GLU A 303 -20.27 -24.15 -7.88
CA GLU A 303 -19.60 -25.38 -7.44
C GLU A 303 -18.15 -25.17 -6.97
N ARG A 304 -17.52 -24.03 -7.32
CA ARG A 304 -16.13 -23.72 -6.95
C ARG A 304 -16.01 -23.02 -5.60
N CYS A 305 -17.07 -22.35 -5.16
CA CYS A 305 -17.08 -21.57 -3.92
C CYS A 305 -16.54 -22.31 -2.71
N GLU A 306 -16.85 -23.59 -2.55
CA GLU A 306 -16.38 -24.39 -1.41
C GLU A 306 -14.85 -24.53 -1.43
N LYS A 307 -14.29 -24.95 -2.56
CA LYS A 307 -12.84 -25.09 -2.75
C LYS A 307 -12.13 -23.74 -2.66
N ASP A 308 -12.67 -22.72 -3.32
CA ASP A 308 -12.15 -21.35 -3.29
C ASP A 308 -12.02 -20.87 -1.83
N ASN A 309 -13.09 -20.97 -1.04
CA ASN A 309 -13.09 -20.55 0.36
C ASN A 309 -12.13 -21.39 1.23
N PHE A 310 -12.03 -22.70 0.99
CA PHE A 310 -11.11 -23.56 1.72
C PHE A 310 -9.64 -23.16 1.49
N GLU A 311 -9.23 -22.99 0.23
CA GLU A 311 -7.87 -22.58 -0.12
C GLU A 311 -7.57 -21.13 0.32
N TYR A 312 -8.59 -20.26 0.34
CA TYR A 312 -8.45 -18.89 0.82
C TYR A 312 -8.23 -18.81 2.34
N ASP A 313 -8.89 -19.67 3.13
CA ASP A 313 -8.81 -19.67 4.58
C ASP A 313 -7.50 -20.31 5.11
N LYS A 314 -6.77 -21.03 4.25
CA LYS A 314 -5.43 -21.57 4.52
C LYS A 314 -4.36 -20.46 4.55
#